data_AF-D1Z284-F1
#
_entry.id   AF-D1Z284-F1
#
_cell.length_a   1.000
_cell.length_b   1.000
_cell.length_c   1.000
_cell.angle_alpha   90.00
_cell.angle_beta   90.00
_cell.angle_gamma   90.00
#
_symmetry.space_group_name_H-M   'P 1'
#
loop_
_entity.id
_entity.type
_entity.pdbx_description
1 polymer ?
#
loop_
_entity_poly.entity_id
_entity_poly.type
_entity_poly.pdbx_seq_one_letter_code
_entity_poly.pdbx_strand_id
1 'polypeptide(L)'
;MGISLSLNCPHCGGALSLDEGAATTSCPYCSALLAIEGDDGVEKITYKNNLDEARAVAAARSWMGGGLKARDLKGKAEISECYPIYAPFWKLHARAAGWVCGYRQVQRNKRTERVPMEKMVASDFDWNEIACDVGDIGVEHLSGLNGTAGLHDEGSIPTFEVTTSPTDARAKGLASIEQTAISSAGVPHRTFVKMHIFPRGLALVFYPIWVVRYKYNGRMYFCTIDGITGKVLAGRAPGDTLMRTIAMSLGMLAGGYGSALGIIAMGYLGNEEGVAAGVIAIIICLLIAFVSYRFFRYGSEVTTGTLKGGFNTNLGLGKGDGVEKELINAMSTGGPMNFGRGGNI
;
A
#
# COMPACT_ATOMS: atom_id res chain seq x y z
N MET A 1 25.13 30.68 -7.58
CA MET A 1 24.84 31.90 -6.79
C MET A 1 23.85 31.47 -5.73
N GLY A 2 24.30 31.26 -4.49
CA GLY A 2 23.41 30.97 -3.37
C GLY A 2 22.73 32.25 -2.90
N ILE A 3 21.47 32.17 -2.51
CA ILE A 3 20.73 33.30 -1.95
C ILE A 3 21.20 33.44 -0.49
N SER A 4 21.92 34.51 -0.16
CA SER A 4 22.33 34.76 1.22
C SER A 4 21.16 35.40 1.98
N LEU A 5 20.52 34.64 2.87
CA LEU A 5 19.50 35.19 3.77
C LEU A 5 20.21 35.87 4.95
N SER A 6 20.05 37.19 5.10
CA SER A 6 20.62 37.93 6.22
C SER A 6 19.68 37.90 7.42
N LEU A 7 20.07 37.19 8.48
CA LEU A 7 19.37 37.16 9.76
C LEU A 7 20.22 37.85 10.84
N ASN A 8 19.59 38.45 11.84
CA ASN A 8 20.34 39.07 12.93
C ASN A 8 20.56 38.06 14.06
N CYS A 9 21.77 38.05 14.61
CA CYS A 9 22.10 37.24 15.77
C CYS A 9 21.25 37.68 16.98
N PRO A 10 20.51 36.77 17.66
CA PRO A 10 19.71 37.14 18.83
C PRO A 10 20.58 37.52 20.04
N HIS A 11 21.84 37.11 20.05
CA HIS A 11 22.76 37.39 21.15
C HIS A 11 23.42 38.78 21.06
N CYS A 12 23.83 39.21 19.85
CA CYS A 12 24.60 40.46 19.67
C CYS A 12 24.04 41.43 18.62
N GLY A 13 23.00 41.04 17.88
CA GLY A 13 22.39 41.85 16.82
C GLY A 13 23.19 41.92 15.50
N GLY A 14 24.36 41.28 15.41
CA GLY A 14 25.18 41.26 14.19
C GLY A 14 24.53 40.46 13.05
N ALA A 15 24.77 40.89 11.81
CA ALA A 15 24.24 40.23 10.62
C ALA A 15 24.93 38.87 10.36
N LEU A 16 24.14 37.81 10.27
CA LEU A 16 24.59 36.45 9.96
C LEU A 16 24.35 36.17 8.48
N SER A 17 25.37 35.68 7.80
CA SER A 17 25.25 35.03 6.50
C SER A 17 25.06 33.54 6.74
N LEU A 18 23.89 33.01 6.39
CA LEU A 18 23.59 31.58 6.47
C LEU A 18 23.70 30.95 5.09
N ASP A 19 24.29 29.75 5.04
CA ASP A 19 24.16 28.85 3.90
C ASP A 19 22.86 28.04 4.06
N GLU A 20 22.16 27.78 2.96
CA GLU A 20 20.95 26.95 2.95
C GLU A 20 21.27 25.54 3.50
N GLY A 21 20.52 25.09 4.51
CA GLY A 21 20.69 23.78 5.14
C GLY A 21 21.67 23.71 6.33
N ALA A 22 22.28 24.83 6.74
CA ALA A 22 23.11 24.86 7.94
C ALA A 22 22.26 24.75 9.23
N ALA A 23 22.38 23.63 9.95
CA ALA A 23 21.68 23.42 11.24
C ALA A 23 22.28 24.23 12.39
N THR A 24 23.56 24.60 12.29
CA THR A 24 24.26 25.41 13.27
C THR A 24 25.16 26.41 12.57
N THR A 25 25.21 27.64 13.06
CA THR A 25 26.19 28.64 12.60
C THR A 25 26.92 29.25 13.78
N SER A 26 28.20 29.58 13.59
CA SER A 26 28.93 30.38 14.56
C SER A 26 28.85 31.85 14.16
N CYS A 27 28.42 32.70 15.08
CA CYS A 27 28.37 34.14 14.84
C CYS A 27 29.80 34.71 14.72
N PRO A 28 30.16 35.38 13.62
CA PRO A 28 31.51 35.92 13.45
C PRO A 28 31.83 37.08 14.40
N TYR A 29 30.81 37.69 15.02
CA TYR A 29 30.99 38.84 15.92
C TYR A 29 31.16 38.43 17.38
N CYS A 30 30.28 37.59 17.90
CA CYS A 30 30.26 37.21 19.31
C CYS A 30 30.70 35.77 19.57
N SER A 31 31.04 35.01 18.52
CA SER A 31 31.40 33.59 18.57
C SER A 31 30.34 32.65 19.16
N ALA A 32 29.12 33.15 19.41
CA ALA A 32 28.01 32.32 19.85
C ALA A 32 27.70 31.26 18.79
N LEU A 33 27.65 30.00 19.21
CA LEU A 33 27.12 28.91 18.40
C LEU A 33 25.60 28.97 18.46
N LEU A 34 24.98 29.28 17.34
CA LEU A 34 23.53 29.41 17.22
C LEU A 34 23.01 28.14 16.55
N ALA A 35 22.04 27.49 17.19
CA ALA A 35 21.19 26.53 16.53
C ALA A 35 20.17 27.30 15.69
N ILE A 36 20.14 27.04 14.40
CA ILE A 36 19.17 27.65 13.50
C ILE A 36 17.97 26.73 13.51
N GLU A 37 16.95 27.14 14.25
CA GLU A 37 15.64 26.52 14.21
C GLU A 37 14.79 27.42 13.31
N GLY A 38 14.86 27.14 12.00
CA GLY A 38 13.84 27.67 11.10
C GLY A 38 12.50 27.01 11.43
N ASP A 39 11.40 27.57 10.94
CA ASP A 39 10.27 26.70 10.61
C ASP A 39 10.82 25.78 9.53
N ASP A 40 11.41 24.64 9.92
CA ASP A 40 12.25 23.80 9.05
C ASP A 40 11.50 23.61 7.75
N GLY A 41 11.90 24.38 6.74
CA GLY A 41 11.34 24.25 5.41
C GLY A 41 11.64 22.82 5.03
N VAL A 42 10.60 21.99 4.91
CA VAL A 42 10.81 20.57 4.70
C VAL A 42 11.68 20.41 3.46
N GLU A 43 12.81 19.70 3.61
CA GLU A 43 13.81 19.55 2.53
C GLU A 43 13.10 19.06 1.26
N LYS A 44 13.15 19.86 0.19
CA LYS A 44 12.50 19.51 -1.08
C LYS A 44 13.49 18.82 -2.01
N ILE A 45 13.19 17.58 -2.37
CA ILE A 45 14.03 16.78 -3.26
C ILE A 45 13.22 16.48 -4.52
N THR A 46 13.73 16.86 -5.68
CA THR A 46 13.08 16.53 -6.95
C THR A 46 13.90 15.49 -7.71
N TYR A 47 13.22 14.43 -8.16
CA TYR A 47 13.85 13.42 -9.00
C TYR A 47 13.76 13.78 -10.47
N LYS A 48 14.84 13.55 -11.21
CA LYS A 48 14.85 13.75 -12.65
C LYS A 48 14.01 12.67 -13.35
N ASN A 49 13.10 13.08 -14.22
CA ASN A 49 12.42 12.16 -15.14
C ASN A 49 13.44 11.61 -16.16
N ASN A 50 13.59 10.28 -16.21
CA ASN A 50 14.48 9.59 -17.14
C ASN A 50 13.71 8.83 -18.23
N LEU A 51 12.38 8.95 -18.24
CA LEU A 51 11.50 8.23 -19.14
C LEU A 51 10.87 9.18 -20.16
N ASP A 52 10.81 8.73 -21.41
CA ASP A 52 10.11 9.41 -22.50
C ASP A 52 8.72 8.81 -22.72
N GLU A 53 7.82 9.56 -23.37
CA GLU A 53 6.44 9.15 -23.66
C GLU A 53 6.36 7.79 -24.37
N ALA A 54 7.20 7.58 -25.39
CA ALA A 54 7.23 6.31 -26.14
C ALA A 54 7.56 5.11 -25.24
N ARG A 55 8.44 5.28 -24.26
CA ARG A 55 8.80 4.22 -23.30
C ARG A 55 7.69 4.01 -22.27
N ALA A 56 7.04 5.08 -21.82
CA ALA A 56 5.88 4.98 -20.94
C ALA A 56 4.73 4.20 -21.60
N VAL A 57 4.41 4.51 -22.86
CA VAL A 57 3.43 3.78 -23.67
C VAL A 57 3.81 2.30 -23.85
N ALA A 58 5.09 2.01 -24.12
CA ALA A 58 5.56 0.64 -24.25
C ALA A 58 5.42 -0.16 -22.94
N ALA A 59 5.76 0.45 -21.80
CA ALA A 59 5.59 -0.13 -20.48
C ALA A 59 4.11 -0.39 -20.15
N ALA A 60 3.22 0.57 -20.47
CA ALA A 60 1.78 0.40 -20.33
C ALA A 60 1.26 -0.81 -21.14
N ARG A 61 1.63 -0.88 -22.43
CA ARG A 61 1.24 -2.00 -23.32
C ARG A 61 1.80 -3.35 -22.88
N SER A 62 2.99 -3.37 -22.28
CA SER A 62 3.58 -4.58 -21.69
C SER A 62 2.76 -5.06 -20.49
N TRP A 63 2.43 -4.15 -19.57
CA TRP A 63 1.61 -4.44 -18.40
C TRP A 63 0.19 -4.89 -18.77
N MET A 64 -0.40 -4.33 -19.83
CA MET A 64 -1.73 -4.74 -20.32
C MET A 64 -1.79 -6.21 -20.75
N GLY A 65 -0.67 -6.81 -21.17
CA GLY A 65 -0.62 -8.19 -21.65
C GLY A 65 -0.57 -9.27 -20.57
N GLY A 66 -0.47 -8.91 -19.29
CA GLY A 66 -0.26 -9.88 -18.19
C GLY A 66 -1.41 -9.95 -17.18
N GLY A 67 -1.55 -11.11 -16.53
CA GLY A 67 -2.47 -11.34 -15.41
C GLY A 67 -3.92 -11.69 -15.80
N LEU A 68 -4.85 -11.50 -14.87
CA LEU A 68 -6.30 -11.79 -15.03
C LEU A 68 -7.06 -10.71 -15.84
N LYS A 69 -6.36 -9.99 -16.72
CA LYS A 69 -6.90 -8.89 -17.54
C LYS A 69 -7.50 -9.42 -18.83
N ALA A 70 -8.32 -8.61 -19.51
CA ALA A 70 -8.87 -8.97 -20.81
C ALA A 70 -7.77 -9.36 -21.81
N ARG A 71 -7.93 -10.51 -22.47
CA ARG A 71 -6.88 -11.13 -23.31
C ARG A 71 -6.54 -10.31 -24.55
N ASP A 72 -7.52 -9.59 -25.08
CA ASP A 72 -7.42 -8.69 -26.23
C ASP A 72 -7.11 -7.23 -25.84
N LEU A 73 -6.87 -6.96 -24.55
CA LEU A 73 -6.63 -5.60 -24.03
C LEU A 73 -5.48 -4.91 -24.77
N LYS A 74 -4.34 -5.60 -24.93
CA LYS A 74 -3.16 -5.02 -25.59
C LYS A 74 -3.43 -4.61 -27.05
N GLY A 75 -4.35 -5.29 -27.74
CA GLY A 75 -4.68 -5.04 -29.13
C GLY A 75 -5.77 -4.00 -29.34
N LYS A 76 -6.79 -3.98 -28.45
CA LYS A 76 -7.95 -3.08 -28.55
C LYS A 76 -7.85 -1.80 -27.72
N ALA A 77 -6.88 -1.70 -26.80
CA ALA A 77 -6.71 -0.50 -26.00
C ALA A 77 -6.25 0.67 -26.87
N GLU A 78 -7.02 1.74 -26.86
CA GLU A 78 -6.66 3.02 -27.49
C GLU A 78 -6.09 3.93 -26.41
N ILE A 79 -4.83 4.35 -26.55
CA ILE A 79 -4.21 5.29 -25.60
C ILE A 79 -4.76 6.67 -25.91
N SER A 80 -5.43 7.27 -24.93
CA SER A 80 -6.06 8.58 -25.08
C SER A 80 -5.11 9.70 -24.67
N GLU A 81 -4.41 9.53 -23.54
CA GLU A 81 -3.50 10.54 -23.00
C GLU A 81 -2.28 9.86 -22.36
N CYS A 82 -1.11 10.46 -22.53
CA CYS A 82 0.12 10.06 -21.85
C CYS A 82 0.90 11.31 -21.47
N TYR A 83 1.04 11.57 -20.17
CA TYR A 83 1.77 12.74 -19.69
C TYR A 83 2.50 12.46 -18.36
N PRO A 84 3.64 13.12 -18.13
CA PRO A 84 4.30 13.09 -16.83
C PRO A 84 3.62 14.06 -15.86
N ILE A 85 3.63 13.71 -14.58
CA ILE A 85 3.26 14.55 -13.45
C ILE A 85 4.32 14.41 -12.36
N TYR A 86 4.52 15.47 -11.56
CA TYR A 86 5.26 15.37 -10.31
C TYR A 86 4.29 15.17 -9.16
N ALA A 87 4.37 14.00 -8.53
CA ALA A 87 3.61 13.69 -7.33
C ALA A 87 4.47 13.91 -6.09
N PRO A 88 4.00 14.69 -5.09
CA PRO A 88 4.73 14.90 -3.86
C PRO A 88 4.58 13.70 -2.91
N PHE A 89 5.68 13.27 -2.31
CA PHE A 89 5.75 12.22 -1.30
C PHE A 89 6.51 12.72 -0.08
N TRP A 90 6.00 12.45 1.11
CA TRP A 90 6.80 12.55 2.32
C TRP A 90 7.81 11.42 2.36
N LYS A 91 9.04 11.71 2.74
CA LYS A 91 10.08 10.73 3.06
C LYS A 91 10.59 11.00 4.47
N LEU A 92 10.45 10.03 5.35
CA LEU A 92 11.00 10.08 6.71
C LEU A 92 12.07 9.01 6.84
N HIS A 93 13.28 9.42 7.20
CA HIS A 93 14.34 8.50 7.58
C HIS A 93 14.47 8.52 9.11
N ALA A 94 14.39 7.35 9.75
CA ALA A 94 14.61 7.23 11.19
C ALA A 94 15.38 5.95 11.55
N ARG A 95 16.15 6.01 12.64
CA ARG A 95 16.76 4.82 13.23
C ARG A 95 15.85 4.29 14.33
N ALA A 96 15.49 3.01 14.30
CA ALA A 96 14.76 2.38 15.39
C ALA A 96 15.72 1.48 16.18
N ALA A 97 15.77 1.68 17.50
CA ALA A 97 16.57 0.86 18.41
C ALA A 97 15.72 0.40 19.60
N GLY A 98 15.72 -0.90 19.87
CA GLY A 98 14.88 -1.46 20.92
C GLY A 98 14.96 -2.97 21.04
N TRP A 99 14.25 -3.49 22.03
CA TRP A 99 14.16 -4.91 22.32
C TRP A 99 12.73 -5.39 22.15
N VAL A 100 12.58 -6.53 21.47
CA VAL A 100 11.32 -7.23 21.28
C VAL A 100 11.46 -8.62 21.89
N CYS A 101 10.70 -8.87 22.96
CA CYS A 101 10.70 -10.13 23.69
C CYS A 101 9.35 -10.83 23.55
N GLY A 102 9.38 -12.15 23.37
CA GLY A 102 8.19 -12.98 23.19
C GLY A 102 8.55 -14.45 23.20
N TYR A 103 7.74 -15.28 22.53
CA TYR A 103 7.98 -16.71 22.47
C TYR A 103 7.46 -17.32 21.18
N ARG A 104 8.18 -18.30 20.65
CA ARG A 104 7.71 -19.16 19.56
C ARG A 104 7.24 -20.48 20.12
N GLN A 105 6.05 -20.91 19.70
CA GLN A 105 5.60 -22.26 19.94
C GLN A 105 6.21 -23.18 18.89
N VAL A 106 6.95 -24.19 19.34
CA VAL A 106 7.51 -25.24 18.48
C VAL A 106 6.91 -26.56 18.94
N GLN A 107 6.37 -27.35 18.01
CA GLN A 107 5.93 -28.71 18.34
C GLN A 107 7.10 -29.67 18.23
N ARG A 108 7.39 -30.38 19.33
CA ARG A 108 8.41 -31.43 19.39
C ARG A 108 7.81 -32.63 20.10
N ASN A 109 7.80 -33.80 19.45
CA ASN A 109 7.25 -35.05 19.99
C ASN A 109 5.85 -34.93 20.61
N LYS A 110 4.88 -34.36 19.86
CA LYS A 110 3.49 -34.15 20.29
C LYS A 110 3.33 -33.25 21.54
N ARG A 111 4.37 -32.55 21.99
CA ARG A 111 4.30 -31.52 23.03
C ARG A 111 4.57 -30.15 22.41
N THR A 112 3.80 -29.15 22.83
CA THR A 112 4.01 -27.75 22.46
C THR A 112 4.98 -27.13 23.45
N GLU A 113 6.18 -26.79 22.98
CA GLU A 113 7.20 -26.13 23.78
C GLU A 113 7.22 -24.63 23.43
N ARG A 114 7.25 -23.77 24.45
CA ARG A 114 7.38 -22.32 24.28
C ARG A 114 8.85 -21.96 24.37
N VAL A 115 9.46 -21.67 23.23
CA VAL A 115 10.85 -21.22 23.16
C VAL A 115 10.86 -19.70 23.31
N PRO A 116 11.42 -19.14 24.40
CA PRO A 116 11.52 -17.69 24.56
C PRO A 116 12.39 -17.10 23.45
N MET A 117 12.01 -15.92 22.98
CA MET A 117 12.73 -15.19 21.96
C MET A 117 12.98 -13.77 22.45
N GLU A 118 14.23 -13.34 22.35
CA GLU A 118 14.65 -11.98 22.61
C GLU A 118 15.41 -11.49 21.38
N LYS A 119 14.95 -10.39 20.79
CA LYS A 119 15.57 -9.82 19.61
C LYS A 119 15.72 -8.32 19.76
N MET A 120 16.97 -7.88 19.69
CA MET A 120 17.31 -6.49 19.56
C MET A 120 17.16 -6.06 18.08
N VAL A 121 16.45 -4.96 17.85
CA VAL A 121 16.35 -4.29 16.56
C VAL A 121 17.12 -2.98 16.67
N ALA A 122 18.06 -2.73 15.76
CA ALA A 122 18.91 -1.54 15.77
C ALA A 122 19.26 -1.11 14.34
N SER A 123 18.25 -1.00 13.49
CA SER A 123 18.37 -0.73 12.06
C SER A 123 17.76 0.60 11.65
N ASP A 124 18.22 1.09 10.51
CA ASP A 124 17.66 2.26 9.86
C ASP A 124 16.43 1.86 9.04
N PHE A 125 15.41 2.71 9.05
CA PHE A 125 14.16 2.52 8.34
C PHE A 125 13.79 3.77 7.56
N ASP A 126 13.35 3.57 6.33
CA ASP A 126 12.76 4.59 5.48
C ASP A 126 11.24 4.39 5.44
N TRP A 127 10.53 5.49 5.58
CA TRP A 127 9.09 5.56 5.35
C TRP A 127 8.81 6.58 4.27
N ASN A 128 7.83 6.28 3.42
CA ASN A 128 7.32 7.24 2.47
C ASN A 128 5.80 7.11 2.34
N GLU A 129 5.13 8.22 2.07
CA GLU A 129 3.69 8.26 1.78
C GLU A 129 3.39 9.45 0.88
N ILE A 130 2.42 9.31 -0.02
CA ILE A 130 1.98 10.40 -0.89
C ILE A 130 1.42 11.57 -0.08
N ALA A 131 1.77 12.79 -0.48
CA ALA A 131 1.41 14.02 0.23
C ALA A 131 0.16 14.72 -0.35
N CYS A 132 -0.43 14.16 -1.41
CA CYS A 132 -1.64 14.63 -2.08
C CYS A 132 -2.73 13.53 -2.15
N ASP A 133 -3.91 13.85 -2.67
CA ASP A 133 -4.97 12.84 -2.86
C ASP A 133 -4.55 11.76 -3.86
N VAL A 134 -4.82 10.50 -3.51
CA VAL A 134 -4.48 9.28 -4.25
C VAL A 134 -5.39 9.10 -5.47
N GLY A 135 -6.58 9.71 -5.47
CA GLY A 135 -7.68 9.41 -6.40
C GLY A 135 -7.28 9.31 -7.87
N ASP A 136 -6.41 10.20 -8.33
CA ASP A 136 -6.02 10.28 -9.74
C ASP A 136 -4.75 9.50 -10.11
N ILE A 137 -3.98 9.01 -9.12
CA ILE A 137 -2.63 8.45 -9.32
C ILE A 137 -2.57 6.98 -8.90
N GLY A 138 -3.31 6.61 -7.84
CA GLY A 138 -3.39 5.23 -7.38
C GLY A 138 -2.16 4.69 -6.68
N VAL A 139 -1.23 5.56 -6.27
CA VAL A 139 0.03 5.21 -5.60
C VAL A 139 0.06 5.86 -4.22
N GLU A 140 0.07 5.06 -3.16
CA GLU A 140 0.18 5.55 -1.77
C GLU A 140 1.64 5.51 -1.28
N HIS A 141 2.38 4.47 -1.67
CA HIS A 141 3.77 4.23 -1.28
C HIS A 141 4.62 3.86 -2.50
N LEU A 142 5.87 4.32 -2.51
CA LEU A 142 6.87 3.98 -3.53
C LEU A 142 7.75 2.83 -3.03
N SER A 143 7.93 1.82 -3.90
CA SER A 143 8.79 0.66 -3.65
C SER A 143 10.26 0.96 -3.95
N GLY A 144 10.83 1.81 -3.08
CA GLY A 144 12.21 2.29 -3.19
C GLY A 144 12.29 3.62 -3.92
N LEU A 145 13.02 4.57 -3.32
CA LEU A 145 13.33 5.86 -3.90
C LEU A 145 14.69 5.75 -4.59
N ASN A 146 14.69 5.21 -5.81
CA ASN A 146 15.91 5.00 -6.58
C ASN A 146 16.00 6.06 -7.66
N GLY A 147 17.07 6.86 -7.67
CA GLY A 147 17.31 7.84 -8.72
C GLY A 147 18.30 8.91 -8.30
N THR A 148 18.68 9.74 -9.26
CA THR A 148 19.51 10.92 -9.01
C THR A 148 18.61 12.10 -8.70
N ALA A 149 18.80 12.70 -7.52
CA ALA A 149 18.26 14.02 -7.23
C ALA A 149 18.81 15.01 -8.26
N GLY A 150 17.93 15.82 -8.84
CA GLY A 150 18.29 16.83 -9.83
C GLY A 150 17.65 18.15 -9.44
N LEU A 151 18.30 19.25 -9.84
CA LEU A 151 17.65 20.55 -9.82
C LEU A 151 16.59 20.55 -10.92
N HIS A 152 15.33 20.71 -10.53
CA HIS A 152 14.21 20.78 -11.44
C HIS A 152 13.98 22.23 -11.87
N ASP A 153 13.82 22.45 -13.17
CA ASP A 153 13.44 23.73 -13.73
C ASP A 153 11.91 23.88 -13.61
N GLU A 154 11.46 24.74 -12.70
CA GLU A 154 10.04 24.95 -12.41
C GLU A 154 9.28 25.35 -13.71
N GLY A 155 8.39 24.48 -14.20
CA GLY A 155 7.44 24.83 -15.27
C GLY A 155 7.28 23.84 -16.42
N SER A 156 8.15 22.83 -16.57
CA SER A 156 8.05 21.88 -17.69
C SER A 156 7.00 20.77 -17.50
N ILE A 157 6.81 20.31 -16.27
CA ILE A 157 5.92 19.20 -15.91
C ILE A 157 4.95 19.66 -14.81
N PRO A 158 3.64 19.39 -14.95
CA PRO A 158 2.65 19.75 -13.93
C PRO A 158 2.97 19.06 -12.60
N THR A 159 2.98 19.85 -11.53
CA THR A 159 3.32 19.41 -10.18
C THR A 159 2.08 19.49 -9.29
N PHE A 160 1.80 18.41 -8.55
CA PHE A 160 0.68 18.39 -7.60
C PHE A 160 1.01 19.19 -6.35
N GLU A 161 -0.01 19.87 -5.83
CA GLU A 161 0.08 20.57 -4.56
C GLU A 161 0.03 19.59 -3.38
N VAL A 162 0.73 19.95 -2.32
CA VAL A 162 0.74 19.21 -1.07
C VAL A 162 -0.53 19.55 -0.28
N THR A 163 -1.32 18.54 0.05
CA THR A 163 -2.57 18.72 0.83
C THR A 163 -2.41 18.34 2.30
N THR A 164 -1.33 17.65 2.65
CA THR A 164 -1.06 17.12 3.99
C THR A 164 -0.02 17.97 4.73
N SER A 165 -0.11 18.05 6.06
CA SER A 165 0.84 18.84 6.85
C SER A 165 2.12 18.05 7.18
N PRO A 166 3.28 18.72 7.28
CA PRO A 166 4.54 18.07 7.70
C PRO A 166 4.45 17.41 9.08
N THR A 167 3.71 18.02 10.00
CA THR A 167 3.56 17.54 11.38
C THR A 167 2.75 16.24 11.44
N ASP A 168 1.67 16.15 10.67
CA ASP A 168 0.85 14.93 10.55
C ASP A 168 1.64 13.82 9.86
N ALA A 169 2.34 14.14 8.77
CA ALA A 169 3.22 13.20 8.07
C ALA A 169 4.32 12.64 8.99
N ARG A 170 4.96 13.50 9.80
CA ARG A 170 5.97 13.07 10.78
C ARG A 170 5.39 12.14 11.83
N ALA A 171 4.22 12.45 12.39
CA ALA A 171 3.57 11.61 13.38
C ALA A 171 3.19 10.23 12.82
N LYS A 172 2.59 10.20 11.62
CA LYS A 172 2.25 8.97 10.90
C LYS A 172 3.48 8.13 10.56
N GLY A 173 4.52 8.77 10.03
CA GLY A 173 5.76 8.09 9.66
C GLY A 173 6.47 7.47 10.86
N LEU A 174 6.55 8.18 11.99
CA LEU A 174 7.12 7.62 13.22
C LEU A 174 6.34 6.40 13.71
N ALA A 175 5.01 6.47 13.75
CA ALA A 175 4.17 5.33 14.16
C ALA A 175 4.31 4.14 13.21
N SER A 176 4.38 4.37 11.89
CA SER A 176 4.57 3.33 10.88
C SER A 176 5.94 2.67 10.98
N ILE A 177 7.01 3.46 11.18
CA ILE A 177 8.37 2.95 11.41
C ILE A 177 8.42 2.13 12.69
N GLU A 178 7.74 2.55 13.76
CA GLU A 178 7.67 1.77 15.01
C GLU A 178 7.11 0.37 14.75
N GLN A 179 5.94 0.30 14.11
CA GLN A 179 5.27 -0.96 13.82
C GLN A 179 6.10 -1.86 12.90
N THR A 180 6.78 -1.25 11.92
CA THR A 180 7.66 -1.94 10.98
C THR A 180 8.93 -2.46 11.67
N ALA A 181 9.53 -1.68 12.56
CA ALA A 181 10.67 -2.11 13.38
C ALA A 181 10.29 -3.28 14.29
N ILE A 182 9.16 -3.20 14.99
CA ILE A 182 8.71 -4.29 15.86
C ILE A 182 8.36 -5.55 15.05
N SER A 183 7.76 -5.40 13.85
CA SER A 183 7.44 -6.54 12.98
C SER A 183 8.67 -7.19 12.36
N SER A 184 9.70 -6.40 12.02
CA SER A 184 10.99 -6.88 11.48
C SER A 184 11.73 -7.83 12.43
N ALA A 185 11.49 -7.72 13.75
CA ALA A 185 12.02 -8.65 14.72
C ALA A 185 11.56 -10.10 14.45
N GLY A 186 10.39 -10.32 13.86
CA GLY A 186 9.88 -11.67 13.55
C GLY A 186 9.68 -12.53 14.80
N VAL A 187 9.36 -11.89 15.94
CA VAL A 187 9.01 -12.56 17.19
C VAL A 187 7.50 -12.78 17.23
N PRO A 188 7.02 -14.04 17.17
CA PRO A 188 5.63 -14.37 17.41
C PRO A 188 5.28 -14.18 18.89
N HIS A 189 4.00 -13.88 19.20
CA HIS A 189 3.48 -13.64 20.55
C HIS A 189 4.40 -12.78 21.44
N ARG A 190 4.29 -11.46 21.27
CA ARG A 190 5.12 -10.46 21.95
C ARG A 190 4.63 -10.28 23.39
N THR A 191 5.53 -10.42 24.36
CA THR A 191 5.24 -10.22 25.79
C THR A 191 5.73 -8.86 26.26
N PHE A 192 6.85 -8.39 25.70
CA PHE A 192 7.42 -7.09 26.03
C PHE A 192 8.01 -6.45 24.78
N VAL A 193 7.73 -5.17 24.59
CA VAL A 193 8.26 -4.38 23.48
C VAL A 193 8.69 -3.04 24.04
N LYS A 194 9.94 -2.68 23.82
CA LYS A 194 10.44 -1.33 24.09
C LYS A 194 11.24 -0.87 22.89
N MET A 195 10.69 0.11 22.17
CA MET A 195 11.26 0.65 20.96
C MET A 195 11.47 2.15 21.12
N HIS A 196 12.64 2.66 20.74
CA HIS A 196 12.92 4.08 20.64
C HIS A 196 13.23 4.42 19.18
N ILE A 197 12.64 5.50 18.69
CA ILE A 197 12.80 5.96 17.32
C ILE A 197 13.53 7.29 17.33
N PHE A 198 14.60 7.37 16.54
CA PHE A 198 15.43 8.55 16.39
C PHE A 198 15.24 9.07 14.96
N PRO A 199 14.35 10.05 14.72
CA PRO A 199 14.18 10.65 13.41
C PRO A 199 15.46 11.38 12.99
N ARG A 200 15.92 11.14 11.77
CA ARG A 200 17.07 11.85 11.18
C ARG A 200 16.66 13.06 10.36
N GLY A 201 15.52 12.96 9.66
CA GLY A 201 15.00 14.05 8.84
C GLY A 201 13.72 13.67 8.12
N LEU A 202 12.91 14.69 7.83
CA LEU A 202 11.72 14.62 6.98
C LEU A 202 12.01 15.43 5.71
N ALA A 203 11.74 14.85 4.56
CA ALA A 203 11.89 15.50 3.26
C ALA A 203 10.58 15.36 2.45
N LEU A 204 10.34 16.33 1.57
CA LEU A 204 9.28 16.35 0.59
C LEU A 204 9.88 16.02 -0.78
N VAL A 205 9.53 14.86 -1.29
CA VAL A 205 10.07 14.31 -2.52
C VAL A 205 9.08 14.50 -3.67
N PHE A 206 9.46 15.25 -4.69
CA PHE A 206 8.73 15.31 -5.96
C PHE A 206 9.22 14.19 -6.87
N TYR A 207 8.35 13.18 -7.05
CA TYR A 207 8.67 12.00 -7.82
C TYR A 207 7.97 12.04 -9.19
N PRO A 208 8.68 11.81 -10.31
CA PRO A 208 8.09 11.84 -11.64
C PRO A 208 7.27 10.56 -11.86
N ILE A 209 5.98 10.71 -12.09
CA ILE A 209 5.05 9.63 -12.41
C ILE A 209 4.42 9.91 -13.77
N TRP A 210 4.40 8.91 -14.64
CA TRP A 210 3.70 8.97 -15.91
C TRP A 210 2.28 8.43 -15.75
N VAL A 211 1.29 9.22 -16.15
CA VAL A 211 -0.11 8.79 -16.20
C VAL A 211 -0.44 8.43 -17.65
N VAL A 212 -0.88 7.19 -17.86
CA VAL A 212 -1.33 6.70 -19.17
C VAL A 212 -2.81 6.38 -19.07
N ARG A 213 -3.65 7.17 -19.73
CA ARG A 213 -5.10 6.95 -19.84
C ARG A 213 -5.39 6.25 -21.15
N TYR A 214 -6.26 5.25 -21.10
CA TYR A 214 -6.63 4.47 -22.27
C TYR A 214 -8.10 4.06 -22.23
N LYS A 215 -8.66 3.86 -23.41
CA LYS A 215 -10.05 3.45 -23.61
C LYS A 215 -10.11 1.98 -24.04
N TYR A 216 -11.05 1.25 -23.46
CA TYR A 216 -11.35 -0.12 -23.83
C TYR A 216 -12.86 -0.38 -23.74
N ASN A 217 -13.47 -0.83 -24.84
CA ASN A 217 -14.92 -1.08 -24.95
C ASN A 217 -15.78 0.09 -24.42
N GLY A 218 -15.41 1.32 -24.76
CA GLY A 218 -16.15 2.52 -24.35
C GLY A 218 -15.88 3.01 -22.92
N ARG A 219 -15.08 2.29 -22.12
CA ARG A 219 -14.73 2.67 -20.74
C ARG A 219 -13.30 3.19 -20.65
N MET A 220 -13.09 4.19 -19.80
CA MET A 220 -11.78 4.78 -19.55
C MET A 220 -11.09 4.07 -18.39
N TYR A 221 -9.82 3.80 -18.58
CA TYR A 221 -8.93 3.19 -17.60
C TYR A 221 -7.63 3.97 -17.56
N PHE A 222 -6.82 3.73 -16.54
CA PHE A 222 -5.51 4.35 -16.43
C PHE A 222 -4.50 3.41 -15.78
N CYS A 223 -3.23 3.66 -16.06
CA CYS A 223 -2.12 3.10 -15.31
C CYS A 223 -1.08 4.18 -15.06
N THR A 224 -0.38 4.05 -13.94
CA THR A 224 0.71 4.93 -13.52
C THR A 224 2.03 4.21 -13.57
N ILE A 225 3.02 4.90 -14.12
CA ILE A 225 4.33 4.34 -14.45
C ILE A 225 5.38 5.20 -13.78
N ASP A 226 6.37 4.54 -13.21
CA ASP A 226 7.53 5.18 -12.61
C ASP A 226 8.37 5.88 -13.69
N GLY A 227 8.56 7.20 -13.58
CA GLY A 227 9.36 8.01 -14.52
C GLY A 227 10.86 7.80 -14.44
N ILE A 228 11.35 7.00 -13.48
CA ILE A 228 12.77 6.66 -13.35
C ILE A 228 13.01 5.22 -13.81
N THR A 229 12.25 4.26 -13.28
CA THR A 229 12.47 2.83 -13.57
C THR A 229 11.67 2.31 -14.76
N GLY A 230 10.60 3.01 -15.17
CA GLY A 230 9.68 2.56 -16.21
C GLY A 230 8.76 1.40 -15.79
N LYS A 231 8.71 1.05 -14.49
CA LYS A 231 7.81 0.01 -13.97
C LYS A 231 6.41 0.58 -13.72
N VAL A 232 5.38 -0.25 -13.91
CA VAL A 232 4.01 0.13 -13.56
C VAL A 232 3.83 0.08 -12.05
N LEU A 233 3.48 1.21 -11.45
CA LEU A 233 3.26 1.37 -10.01
C LEU A 233 1.83 0.98 -9.63
N ALA A 234 0.86 1.54 -10.34
CA ALA A 234 -0.55 1.23 -10.16
C ALA A 234 -1.31 1.24 -11.49
N GLY A 235 -2.50 0.66 -11.49
CA GLY A 235 -3.37 0.72 -12.67
C GLY A 235 -4.67 -0.03 -12.50
N ARG A 236 -5.67 0.41 -13.25
CA ARG A 236 -6.97 -0.26 -13.38
C ARG A 236 -7.07 -0.84 -14.78
N ALA A 237 -7.40 -2.12 -14.90
CA ALA A 237 -7.61 -2.78 -16.18
C ALA A 237 -8.93 -3.54 -16.19
N PRO A 238 -9.57 -3.74 -17.36
CA PRO A 238 -10.72 -4.62 -17.48
C PRO A 238 -10.30 -6.07 -17.19
N GLY A 239 -11.08 -6.76 -16.37
CA GLY A 239 -10.89 -8.18 -16.11
C GLY A 239 -11.34 -9.06 -17.29
N ASP A 240 -10.80 -10.27 -17.38
CA ASP A 240 -11.19 -11.22 -18.42
C ASP A 240 -12.63 -11.71 -18.24
N THR A 241 -13.49 -11.43 -19.21
CA THR A 241 -14.90 -11.85 -19.21
C THR A 241 -15.03 -13.37 -19.30
N LEU A 242 -14.13 -14.04 -20.04
CA LEU A 242 -14.18 -15.49 -20.21
C LEU A 242 -13.88 -16.21 -18.89
N MET A 243 -12.79 -15.85 -18.22
CA MET A 243 -12.40 -16.45 -16.94
C MET A 243 -13.45 -16.23 -15.86
N ARG A 244 -14.10 -15.06 -15.85
CA ARG A 244 -15.21 -14.78 -14.91
C ARG A 244 -16.40 -15.69 -15.15
N THR A 245 -16.83 -15.84 -16.41
CA THR A 245 -17.97 -16.70 -16.75
C THR A 245 -17.66 -18.16 -16.43
N ILE A 246 -16.46 -18.64 -16.78
CA ILE A 246 -16.03 -20.00 -16.46
C ILE A 246 -16.01 -20.24 -14.94
N ALA A 247 -15.44 -19.32 -14.16
CA ALA A 247 -15.42 -19.41 -12.71
C ALA A 247 -16.83 -19.48 -12.13
N MET A 248 -17.76 -18.64 -12.61
CA MET A 248 -19.16 -18.68 -12.19
C MET A 248 -19.84 -20.00 -12.56
N SER A 249 -19.70 -20.45 -13.81
CA SER A 249 -20.32 -21.69 -14.28
C SER A 249 -19.80 -22.91 -13.50
N LEU A 250 -18.49 -23.06 -13.36
CA LEU A 250 -17.89 -24.17 -12.61
C LEU A 250 -18.22 -24.09 -11.12
N GLY A 251 -18.19 -22.90 -10.53
CA GLY A 251 -18.54 -22.70 -9.13
C GLY A 251 -19.99 -23.04 -8.82
N MET A 252 -20.92 -22.68 -9.72
CA MET A 252 -22.34 -23.00 -9.57
C MET A 252 -22.62 -24.49 -9.82
N LEU A 253 -21.92 -25.10 -10.79
CA LEU A 253 -21.99 -26.55 -11.02
C LEU A 253 -21.48 -27.32 -9.81
N ALA A 254 -20.31 -26.97 -9.28
CA ALA A 254 -19.76 -27.59 -8.07
C ALA A 254 -20.67 -27.36 -6.85
N GLY A 255 -21.19 -26.15 -6.67
CA GLY A 255 -22.14 -25.83 -5.61
C GLY A 255 -23.43 -26.64 -5.70
N GLY A 256 -24.08 -26.65 -6.85
CA GLY A 256 -25.37 -27.32 -7.07
C GLY A 256 -25.24 -28.84 -7.08
N TYR A 257 -24.41 -29.39 -7.96
CA TYR A 257 -24.23 -30.85 -8.06
C TYR A 257 -23.53 -31.43 -6.83
N GLY A 258 -22.53 -30.74 -6.28
CA GLY A 258 -21.82 -31.20 -5.08
C GLY A 258 -22.71 -31.19 -3.84
N SER A 259 -23.59 -30.20 -3.69
CA SER A 259 -24.57 -30.23 -2.59
C SER A 259 -25.63 -31.31 -2.77
N ALA A 260 -26.13 -31.53 -4.00
CA ALA A 260 -27.06 -32.62 -4.28
C ALA A 260 -26.43 -34.00 -4.01
N LEU A 261 -25.19 -34.23 -4.42
CA LEU A 261 -24.44 -35.45 -4.11
C LEU A 261 -24.20 -35.62 -2.60
N GLY A 262 -23.91 -34.53 -1.88
CA GLY A 262 -23.82 -34.54 -0.42
C GLY A 262 -25.12 -35.00 0.23
N ILE A 263 -26.28 -34.51 -0.24
CA ILE A 263 -27.60 -34.93 0.27
C ILE A 263 -27.88 -36.41 0.00
N ILE A 264 -27.60 -36.88 -1.23
CA ILE A 264 -27.78 -38.29 -1.60
C ILE A 264 -26.87 -39.19 -0.75
N ALA A 265 -25.62 -38.80 -0.54
CA ALA A 265 -24.67 -39.55 0.27
C ALA A 265 -25.14 -39.68 1.73
N MET A 266 -25.74 -38.64 2.32
CA MET A 266 -26.32 -38.70 3.67
C MET A 266 -27.45 -39.74 3.76
N GLY A 267 -28.31 -39.80 2.75
CA GLY A 267 -29.44 -40.73 2.71
C GLY A 267 -29.02 -42.20 2.50
N TYR A 268 -27.96 -42.45 1.74
CA TYR A 268 -27.50 -43.81 1.42
C TYR A 268 -26.57 -44.41 2.48
N LEU A 269 -25.69 -43.60 3.10
CA LEU A 269 -24.70 -44.12 4.04
C LEU A 269 -25.28 -44.38 5.43
N GLY A 270 -26.38 -43.72 5.83
CA GLY A 270 -27.20 -44.03 7.02
C GLY A 270 -26.51 -43.96 8.40
N ASN A 271 -25.18 -43.85 8.43
CA ASN A 271 -24.34 -43.83 9.61
C ASN A 271 -24.09 -42.38 10.06
N GLU A 272 -23.86 -42.17 11.36
CA GLU A 272 -23.55 -40.85 11.92
C GLU A 272 -22.35 -40.18 11.24
N GLU A 273 -21.31 -40.96 10.90
CA GLU A 273 -20.13 -40.48 10.16
C GLU A 273 -20.46 -40.06 8.71
N GLY A 274 -21.43 -40.74 8.07
CA GLY A 274 -21.87 -40.42 6.72
C GLY A 274 -22.69 -39.13 6.65
N VAL A 275 -23.50 -38.87 7.68
CA VAL A 275 -24.23 -37.60 7.83
C VAL A 275 -23.25 -36.44 8.01
N ALA A 276 -22.25 -36.60 8.88
CA ALA A 276 -21.23 -35.58 9.10
C ALA A 276 -20.44 -35.26 7.82
N ALA A 277 -20.02 -36.28 7.06
CA ALA A 277 -19.29 -36.10 5.81
C ALA A 277 -20.12 -35.39 4.73
N GLY A 278 -21.42 -35.70 4.62
CA GLY A 278 -22.31 -35.06 3.66
C GLY A 278 -22.56 -33.58 3.97
N VAL A 279 -22.73 -33.22 5.24
CA VAL A 279 -22.88 -31.82 5.66
C VAL A 279 -21.60 -31.02 5.35
N ILE A 280 -20.42 -31.58 5.64
CA ILE A 280 -19.13 -30.93 5.33
C ILE A 280 -18.99 -30.72 3.82
N ALA A 281 -19.34 -31.72 3.00
CA ALA A 281 -19.29 -31.61 1.55
C ALA A 281 -20.20 -30.49 1.01
N ILE A 282 -21.43 -30.38 1.53
CA ILE A 282 -22.36 -29.30 1.16
C ILE A 282 -21.76 -27.93 1.52
N ILE A 283 -21.23 -27.78 2.73
CA ILE A 283 -20.61 -26.52 3.18
C ILE A 283 -19.45 -26.13 2.27
N ILE A 284 -18.57 -27.08 1.92
CA ILE A 284 -17.45 -26.83 1.01
C ILE A 284 -17.95 -26.41 -0.37
N CYS A 285 -18.96 -27.10 -0.92
CA CYS A 285 -19.50 -26.79 -2.24
C CYS A 285 -20.19 -25.41 -2.26
N LEU A 286 -20.92 -25.06 -1.20
CA LEU A 286 -21.52 -23.73 -1.04
C LEU A 286 -20.45 -22.64 -0.89
N LEU A 287 -19.36 -22.91 -0.16
CA LEU A 287 -18.22 -22.00 -0.07
C LEU A 287 -17.54 -21.79 -1.43
N ILE A 288 -17.34 -22.85 -2.22
CA ILE A 288 -16.80 -22.76 -3.58
C ILE A 288 -17.72 -21.91 -4.47
N ALA A 289 -19.03 -22.13 -4.41
CA ALA A 289 -20.01 -21.34 -5.15
C ALA A 289 -19.98 -19.85 -4.71
N PHE A 290 -19.90 -19.58 -3.40
CA PHE A 290 -19.82 -18.23 -2.85
C PHE A 290 -18.54 -17.50 -3.30
N VAL A 291 -17.38 -18.16 -3.22
CA VAL A 291 -16.10 -17.60 -3.69
C VAL A 291 -16.16 -17.33 -5.20
N SER A 292 -16.72 -18.24 -5.98
CA SER A 292 -16.87 -18.10 -7.43
C SER A 292 -17.81 -16.96 -7.82
N TYR A 293 -18.93 -16.81 -7.09
CA TYR A 293 -19.84 -15.67 -7.24
C TYR A 293 -19.14 -14.34 -6.92
N ARG A 294 -18.36 -14.29 -5.84
CA ARG A 294 -17.61 -13.10 -5.45
C ARG A 294 -16.57 -12.73 -6.50
N PHE A 295 -15.84 -13.70 -7.06
CA PHE A 295 -14.93 -13.50 -8.17
C PHE A 295 -15.64 -12.94 -9.41
N PHE A 296 -16.81 -13.48 -9.78
CA PHE A 296 -17.60 -12.98 -10.91
C PHE A 296 -18.09 -11.54 -10.69
N ARG A 297 -18.60 -11.24 -9.48
CA ARG A 297 -19.22 -9.95 -9.14
C ARG A 297 -18.20 -8.80 -9.09
N TYR A 298 -17.02 -9.05 -8.54
CA TYR A 298 -15.99 -8.02 -8.31
C TYR A 298 -14.81 -8.09 -9.31
N GLY A 299 -14.72 -9.15 -10.12
CA GLY A 299 -13.64 -9.34 -11.10
C GLY A 299 -13.78 -8.54 -12.40
N SER A 300 -14.76 -7.63 -12.53
CA SER A 300 -14.91 -6.82 -13.74
C SER A 300 -13.73 -5.87 -13.98
N GLU A 301 -13.07 -5.46 -12.91
CA GLU A 301 -11.90 -4.59 -12.94
C GLU A 301 -10.79 -5.23 -12.11
N VAL A 302 -9.62 -5.32 -12.71
CA VAL A 302 -8.39 -5.77 -12.08
C VAL A 302 -7.59 -4.54 -11.71
N THR A 303 -7.30 -4.39 -10.43
CA THR A 303 -6.46 -3.31 -9.93
C THR A 303 -5.09 -3.83 -9.51
N THR A 304 -4.06 -3.04 -9.81
CA THR A 304 -2.69 -3.27 -9.37
C THR A 304 -2.23 -2.06 -8.58
N GLY A 305 -1.45 -2.28 -7.51
CA GLY A 305 -0.99 -1.21 -6.61
C GLY A 305 -1.94 -0.99 -5.43
N THR A 306 -1.95 0.24 -4.90
CA THR A 306 -2.73 0.66 -3.72
C THR A 306 -4.11 1.22 -4.09
N LEU A 307 -4.55 1.05 -5.33
CA LEU A 307 -5.86 1.49 -5.79
C LEU A 307 -6.99 0.82 -5.01
N LYS A 308 -7.92 1.64 -4.51
CA LYS A 308 -9.18 1.18 -3.92
C LYS A 308 -10.13 0.67 -5.02
N GLY A 309 -10.81 -0.44 -4.74
CA GLY A 309 -11.77 -1.10 -5.64
C GLY A 309 -11.14 -2.13 -6.58
N GLY A 310 -12.00 -3.00 -7.15
CA GLY A 310 -11.63 -4.07 -8.08
C GLY A 310 -10.95 -5.29 -7.43
N PHE A 311 -10.71 -6.31 -8.24
CA PHE A 311 -9.98 -7.50 -7.83
C PHE A 311 -8.48 -7.17 -7.79
N ASN A 312 -7.90 -7.09 -6.60
CA ASN A 312 -6.49 -6.82 -6.42
C ASN A 312 -5.67 -8.10 -6.71
N THR A 313 -4.64 -7.98 -7.53
CA THR A 313 -3.77 -9.11 -7.92
C THR A 313 -2.63 -9.37 -6.94
N ASN A 314 -2.26 -8.40 -6.10
CA ASN A 314 -1.18 -8.51 -5.11
C ASN A 314 -1.66 -8.98 -3.73
N LEU A 315 -2.97 -8.98 -3.50
CA LEU A 315 -3.59 -9.48 -2.28
C LEU A 315 -4.76 -10.34 -2.74
N GLY A 316 -4.65 -11.66 -2.62
CA GLY A 316 -5.55 -12.67 -3.20
C GLY A 316 -7.02 -12.63 -2.76
N LEU A 317 -7.48 -11.54 -2.16
CA LEU A 317 -8.85 -11.22 -1.87
C LEU A 317 -9.00 -9.72 -2.15
N GLY A 318 -9.84 -9.36 -3.13
CA GLY A 318 -10.23 -7.97 -3.34
C GLY A 318 -10.64 -7.36 -2.00
N LYS A 319 -10.05 -6.21 -1.65
CA LYS A 319 -10.30 -5.44 -0.42
C LYS A 319 -11.75 -5.00 -0.45
N GLY A 320 -12.63 -5.92 -0.09
CA GLY A 320 -14.05 -5.70 -0.01
C GLY A 320 -14.34 -4.95 1.27
N ASP A 321 -15.08 -3.88 1.12
CA ASP A 321 -15.63 -3.02 2.15
C ASP A 321 -16.07 -3.84 3.37
N GLY A 322 -15.39 -3.66 4.51
CA GLY A 322 -15.88 -3.94 5.87
C GLY A 322 -16.17 -5.39 6.32
N VAL A 323 -16.48 -6.34 5.43
CA VAL A 323 -17.08 -7.63 5.83
C VAL A 323 -16.06 -8.61 6.46
N GLU A 324 -14.77 -8.49 6.14
CA GLU A 324 -13.73 -9.38 6.69
C GLU A 324 -13.57 -9.22 8.21
N LYS A 325 -13.81 -8.00 8.73
CA LYS A 325 -13.85 -7.76 10.18
C LYS A 325 -15.09 -8.37 10.83
N GLU A 326 -16.25 -8.37 10.15
CA GLU A 326 -17.48 -8.94 10.71
C GLU A 326 -17.48 -10.48 10.71
N LEU A 327 -16.94 -11.13 9.67
CA LEU A 327 -16.82 -12.59 9.63
C LEU A 327 -15.85 -13.13 10.68
N ILE A 328 -14.74 -12.44 10.94
CA ILE A 328 -13.80 -12.81 12.02
C ILE A 328 -14.44 -12.58 13.39
N ASN A 329 -15.23 -11.51 13.56
CA ASN A 329 -15.92 -11.26 14.83
C ASN A 329 -17.03 -12.30 15.07
N ALA A 330 -17.81 -12.65 14.03
CA ALA A 330 -18.87 -13.66 14.09
C ALA A 330 -18.36 -15.07 14.39
N MET A 331 -17.13 -15.41 13.97
CA MET A 331 -16.48 -16.68 14.34
C MET A 331 -15.87 -16.66 15.75
N SER A 332 -15.67 -15.49 16.37
CA SER A 332 -15.07 -15.37 17.71
C SER A 332 -16.07 -15.22 18.86
N THR A 333 -17.29 -14.74 18.59
CA THR A 333 -18.34 -14.55 19.61
C THR A 333 -19.52 -15.46 19.35
N GLY A 334 -19.53 -16.64 19.99
CA GLY A 334 -20.71 -17.50 20.09
C GLY A 334 -21.78 -16.90 21.02
N GLY A 335 -22.49 -15.86 20.56
CA GLY A 335 -23.59 -15.22 21.26
C GLY A 335 -24.72 -14.82 20.30
N PRO A 336 -26.00 -14.88 20.72
CA PRO A 336 -27.14 -14.77 19.81
C PRO A 336 -27.27 -13.37 19.20
N MET A 337 -27.54 -13.33 17.89
CA MET A 337 -27.90 -12.13 17.13
C MET A 337 -29.19 -11.52 17.68
N ASN A 338 -29.10 -10.29 18.19
CA ASN A 338 -30.26 -9.47 18.54
C ASN A 338 -30.58 -8.56 17.35
N PHE A 339 -31.66 -8.85 16.62
CA PHE A 339 -32.16 -8.00 15.54
C PHE A 339 -32.84 -6.76 16.13
N GLY A 340 -32.08 -5.66 16.23
CA GLY A 340 -32.64 -4.33 16.49
C GLY A 340 -33.36 -3.81 15.24
N ARG A 341 -34.68 -3.66 15.33
CA ARG A 341 -35.54 -2.97 14.36
C ARG A 341 -35.03 -1.55 14.11
N GLY A 342 -34.93 -1.16 12.84
CA GLY A 342 -34.84 0.25 12.45
C GLY A 342 -36.21 0.95 12.51
N GLY A 343 -36.17 2.28 12.67
CA GLY A 343 -37.23 3.18 12.19
C GLY A 343 -37.66 4.29 13.16
N ASN A 344 -37.45 5.53 12.71
CA ASN A 344 -38.02 6.83 13.10
C ASN A 344 -37.35 7.45 14.35
N ILE A 345 -36.77 8.66 14.28
CA ILE A 345 -37.12 9.92 13.60
C ILE A 345 -35.81 10.65 13.27
#